data_AF-A0A920TDW8-F1
#
_entry.id   AF-A0A920TDW8-F1
#
_cell.length_a   1.000
_cell.length_b   1.000
_cell.length_c   1.000
_cell.angle_alpha   90.00
_cell.angle_beta   90.00
_cell.angle_gamma   90.00
#
_symmetry.space_group_name_H-M   'P 1'
#
loop_
_entity.id
_entity.type
_entity.pdbx_description
1 polymer ?
#
loop_
_entity_poly.entity_id
_entity_poly.type
_entity_poly.pdbx_seq_one_letter_code
_entity_poly.pdbx_strand_id
1 'polypeptide(L)' 'MNSKILSRPWNLWEEGFGADPKKGWVWVVDPIDGTRNFAAGIPHFSIVVALVKDGEVVVGVNYDPIHEEMFHAAKYKEHF' A
#
# COMPACT_ATOMS: atom_id res chain seq x y z
N MET A 1 15.49 -7.93 28.55
CA MET A 1 14.63 -8.20 27.38
C MET A 1 14.47 -6.88 26.64
N ASN A 2 15.27 -6.67 25.59
CA ASN A 2 15.32 -5.41 24.84
C ASN A 2 14.44 -5.52 23.59
N SER A 3 13.24 -4.93 23.59
CA SER A 3 12.56 -4.61 22.33
C SER A 3 13.06 -3.25 21.86
N LYS A 4 13.98 -3.25 20.90
CA LYS A 4 14.28 -2.05 20.13
C LYS A 4 13.10 -1.80 19.20
N ILE A 5 12.14 -1.00 19.68
CA ILE A 5 11.15 -0.35 18.82
C ILE A 5 11.95 0.55 17.86
N LEU A 6 12.02 0.14 16.61
CA LEU A 6 12.73 0.87 15.56
C LEU A 6 12.02 2.20 15.32
N SER A 7 12.77 3.28 15.55
CA SER A 7 12.37 4.67 15.51
C SER A 7 12.28 5.23 14.08
N ARG A 8 11.30 4.81 13.27
CA ARG A 8 11.02 5.47 11.98
C ARG A 8 9.53 5.74 11.82
N PRO A 9 9.12 6.96 11.40
CA PRO A 9 7.71 7.31 11.29
C PRO A 9 7.05 6.47 10.18
N TRP A 10 5.96 5.78 10.54
CA TRP A 10 5.10 5.04 9.63
C TRP A 10 4.30 6.05 8.81
N ASN A 11 4.62 6.18 7.53
CA ASN A 11 3.91 7.08 6.62
C ASN A 11 2.91 6.26 5.80
N LEU A 12 1.63 6.48 6.04
CA LEU A 12 0.50 5.88 5.35
C LEU A 12 -0.16 6.95 4.45
N TRP A 13 -0.63 6.61 3.26
CA TRP A 13 -1.27 7.58 2.36
C TRP A 13 -2.53 6.99 1.71
N GLU A 14 -3.67 7.64 1.99
CA GLU A 14 -4.96 7.51 1.30
C GLU A 14 -5.54 8.92 1.11
N GLU A 15 -5.82 9.65 2.21
CA GLU A 15 -6.34 11.03 2.21
C GLU A 15 -5.67 11.93 3.27
N GLY A 16 -4.35 12.05 3.19
CA GLY A 16 -3.59 13.09 3.90
C GLY A 16 -3.23 12.79 5.36
N PHE A 17 -2.08 12.12 5.56
CA PHE A 17 -1.10 12.37 6.62
C PHE A 17 0.08 11.42 6.35
N GLY A 18 1.07 11.83 5.56
CA GLY A 18 2.21 10.95 5.30
C GLY A 18 3.33 11.57 4.49
N ALA A 19 4.55 11.14 4.78
CA ALA A 19 5.82 11.65 4.24
C ALA A 19 5.85 11.80 2.72
N ASP A 20 6.74 12.70 2.30
CA ASP A 20 7.15 12.90 0.92
C ASP A 20 7.50 11.55 0.27
N PRO A 21 6.70 11.05 -0.68
CA PRO A 21 6.94 9.77 -1.33
C PRO A 21 8.29 9.74 -2.05
N LYS A 22 8.90 10.91 -2.35
CA LYS A 22 10.23 11.02 -2.94
C LYS A 22 11.37 10.77 -1.96
N LYS A 23 11.11 10.60 -0.66
CA LYS A 23 12.15 10.42 0.36
C LYS A 23 11.82 9.28 1.33
N GLY A 24 12.69 8.28 1.36
CA GLY A 24 12.59 7.19 2.30
C GLY A 24 11.59 6.12 1.85
N TRP A 25 11.05 5.40 2.83
CA TRP A 25 10.06 4.35 2.61
C TRP A 25 8.68 4.90 2.98
N VAL A 26 7.72 4.75 2.06
CA VAL A 26 6.33 5.19 2.25
C VAL A 26 5.40 4.07 1.85
N TRP A 27 4.42 3.78 2.70
CA TRP A 27 3.32 2.90 2.36
C TRP A 27 2.17 3.74 1.82
N VAL A 28 1.64 3.36 0.67
CA VAL A 28 0.42 3.91 0.10
C VAL A 28 -0.63 2.83 0.22
N VAL A 29 -1.77 3.17 0.81
CA VAL A 29 -2.83 2.21 1.11
C VAL A 29 -4.15 2.83 0.70
N ASP A 30 -4.87 2.19 -0.21
CA ASP A 30 -6.27 2.48 -0.48
C ASP A 30 -7.11 1.31 0.05
N PRO A 31 -7.86 1.49 1.15
CA PRO A 31 -8.69 0.45 1.72
C PRO A 31 -9.90 0.11 0.84
N ILE A 32 -10.35 1.02 -0.04
CA ILE A 32 -11.52 0.81 -0.92
C ILE A 32 -11.29 1.52 -2.26
N ASP A 33 -10.50 0.89 -3.14
CA ASP A 33 -10.43 1.28 -4.55
C ASP A 33 -11.72 0.83 -5.25
N GLY A 34 -12.42 1.78 -5.87
CA GLY A 34 -13.79 1.58 -6.35
C GLY A 34 -14.87 2.03 -5.38
N THR A 35 -14.62 3.05 -4.54
CA THR A 35 -15.54 3.62 -3.54
C THR A 35 -16.98 3.82 -4.04
N ARG A 36 -17.17 4.22 -5.30
CA ARG A 36 -18.51 4.37 -5.90
C ARG A 36 -19.24 3.03 -6.05
N ASN A 37 -18.54 1.99 -6.47
CA ASN A 37 -19.11 0.65 -6.59
C ASN A 37 -19.45 0.11 -5.20
N PHE A 38 -18.53 0.26 -4.25
CA PHE A 38 -18.77 -0.11 -2.85
C PHE A 38 -20.01 0.57 -2.28
N ALA A 39 -20.12 1.90 -2.40
CA ALA A 39 -21.27 2.67 -1.93
C ALA A 39 -22.58 2.31 -2.65
N ALA A 40 -22.51 1.88 -3.90
CA ALA A 40 -23.66 1.41 -4.68
C ALA A 40 -24.01 -0.07 -4.44
N GLY A 41 -23.27 -0.78 -3.58
CA GLY A 41 -23.47 -2.22 -3.35
C GLY A 41 -23.06 -3.10 -4.53
N ILE A 42 -22.30 -2.57 -5.48
CA ILE A 42 -21.74 -3.32 -6.61
C ILE A 42 -20.45 -3.98 -6.11
N PRO A 43 -20.33 -5.32 -6.16
CA PRO A 43 -19.19 -6.06 -5.59
C PRO A 43 -17.97 -6.03 -6.52
N HIS A 44 -17.54 -4.82 -6.90
CA HIS A 44 -16.38 -4.57 -7.74
C HIS A 44 -15.55 -3.45 -7.11
N PHE A 45 -14.79 -3.81 -6.08
CA PHE A 45 -13.87 -2.96 -5.35
C PHE A 45 -12.71 -3.80 -4.83
N SER A 46 -11.59 -3.17 -4.49
CA SER A 46 -10.41 -3.87 -4.00
C SER A 46 -9.69 -3.08 -2.90
N ILE A 47 -8.82 -3.77 -2.18
CA ILE A 47 -7.86 -3.16 -1.25
C ILE A 47 -6.51 -3.09 -1.97
N VAL A 48 -5.91 -1.90 -2.04
CA VAL A 48 -4.65 -1.66 -2.74
C VAL A 48 -3.58 -1.23 -1.75
N VAL A 49 -2.42 -1.88 -1.79
CA VAL A 49 -1.26 -1.53 -0.97
C VAL A 49 -0.03 -1.43 -1.84
N ALA A 50 0.72 -0.35 -1.74
CA ALA A 50 1.99 -0.16 -2.41
C ALA A 50 3.08 0.29 -1.43
N LEU A 51 4.29 -0.23 -1.63
CA LEU A 51 5.49 0.25 -0.98
C LEU A 51 6.27 1.12 -1.97
N VAL A 52 6.51 2.37 -1.59
CA VAL A 52 7.27 3.35 -2.36
C VAL A 52 8.61 3.58 -1.67
N LYS A 53 9.69 3.52 -2.43
CA LYS A 53 11.05 3.86 -2.00
C LYS A 53 11.60 4.98 -2.86
N ASP A 54 11.85 6.13 -2.24
CA ASP A 54 12.44 7.32 -2.89
C ASP A 54 11.73 7.70 -4.21
N GLY A 55 10.40 7.65 -4.22
CA GLY A 55 9.54 8.03 -5.34
C GLY A 55 9.19 6.88 -6.29
N GLU A 56 9.75 5.68 -6.08
CA GLU A 56 9.52 4.53 -6.93
C GLU A 56 8.70 3.44 -6.21
N VAL A 57 7.64 2.93 -6.86
CA VAL A 57 6.89 1.77 -6.37
C VAL A 57 7.76 0.52 -6.51
N VAL A 58 8.03 -0.15 -5.38
CA VAL A 58 8.86 -1.37 -5.34
C VAL A 58 8.06 -2.64 -5.05
N VAL A 59 6.91 -2.52 -4.38
CA VAL A 59 5.95 -3.61 -4.18
C VAL A 59 4.55 -3.05 -4.37
N GLY A 60 3.67 -3.82 -4.99
CA GLY A 60 2.24 -3.53 -5.11
C GLY A 60 1.41 -4.79 -4.87
N VAL A 61 0.29 -4.63 -4.17
CA VAL A 61 -0.72 -5.66 -3.90
C VAL A 61 -2.09 -5.07 -4.21
N ASN A 62 -2.89 -5.82 -4.96
CA ASN A 62 -4.32 -5.59 -5.12
C ASN A 62 -5.04 -6.85 -4.62
N TYR A 63 -5.97 -6.68 -3.69
CA TYR A 63 -6.75 -7.76 -3.13
C TYR A 63 -8.24 -7.52 -3.40
N ASP A 64 -8.87 -8.47 -4.09
CA ASP A 64 -10.31 -8.52 -4.31
C ASP A 64 -10.96 -9.36 -3.19
N PRO A 65 -11.68 -8.74 -2.24
CA PRO A 65 -12.29 -9.46 -1.12
C PRO A 65 -13.55 -10.23 -1.51
N ILE A 66 -14.14 -9.97 -2.68
CA ILE A 66 -15.34 -10.66 -3.16
C ILE A 66 -14.97 -12.03 -3.71
N HIS A 67 -13.86 -12.09 -4.45
CA HIS A 67 -13.36 -13.32 -5.06
C HIS A 67 -12.26 -14.00 -4.22
N GLU A 68 -11.81 -13.38 -3.14
CA GLU A 68 -10.67 -13.80 -2.32
C GLU A 68 -9.36 -13.93 -3.13
N GLU A 69 -9.21 -13.11 -4.17
CA GLU A 69 -8.08 -13.15 -5.09
C GLU A 69 -7.06 -12.06 -4.75
N MET A 70 -5.78 -12.42 -4.83
CA MET A 70 -4.67 -11.50 -4.60
C MET A 70 -3.77 -11.43 -5.82
N PHE A 71 -3.59 -10.22 -6.33
CA PHE A 71 -2.64 -9.89 -7.37
C PHE A 71 -1.49 -9.10 -6.74
N HIS A 72 -0.25 -9.50 -6.99
CA HIS A 72 0.90 -8.80 -6.45
C HIS A 72 2.04 -8.72 -7.45
N ALA A 73 2.84 -7.67 -7.32
CA ALA A 73 4.05 -7.47 -8.08
C ALA A 73 5.14 -6.89 -7.17
N ALA A 74 6.37 -7.33 -7.39
CA ALA A 74 7.54 -6.78 -6.73
C ALA A 74 8.61 -6.50 -7.77
N LYS A 75 9.24 -5.33 -7.68
CA LYS A 75 10.37 -5.00 -8.53
C LYS A 75 11.58 -5.81 -8.05
N TYR A 76 12.09 -6.67 -8.92
CA TYR A 76 13.36 -7.36 -8.68
C TYR A 76 14.49 -6.31 -8.69
N LYS A 77 15.31 -6.29 -7.64
CA LYS A 77 16.61 -5.63 -7.65
C LYS A 77 17.68 -6.67 -7.38
N GLU A 78 18.62 -6.80 -8.31
CA GLU A 78 19.88 -7.49 -8.04
C GLU A 78 20.67 -6.66 -7.03
N HIS A 79 20.99 -7.29 -5.89
CA HIS A 79 21.89 -6.83 -4.83
C HIS A 79 21.40 -5.73 -3.84
N PHE A 80 21.21 -6.19 -2.60
CA PHE A 80 21.27 -5.39 -1.36
C PHE A 80 22.72 -5.14 -0.94
#